data_AF-A0A965CIJ2-F1
#
_entry.id   AF-A0A965CIJ2-F1
#
_cell.length_a   1.000
_cell.length_b   1.000
_cell.length_c   1.000
_cell.angle_alpha   90.00
_cell.angle_beta   90.00
_cell.angle_gamma   90.00
#
_symmetry.space_group_name_H-M   'P 1'
#
loop_
_entity.id
_entity.type
_entity.pdbx_description
1 polymer ?
#
loop_
_entity_poly.entity_id
_entity_poly.type
_entity_poly.pdbx_seq_one_letter_code
_entity_poly.pdbx_strand_id
1 'polypeptide(L)'
;MFNLADYETVESRLEKWWKDYPDGRVATKIEQASDTRYIVSAELYKTEADAKPCATGLASESISDRGVNSTSALENCETSAIGRALANAGYAAKGKRASREEMSKVEQFKPKYGRPGSKSAAMEMALHIVDTQSKDNSNEPVPVVWS
;
A
#
# COMPACT_ATOMS: atom_id res chain seq x y z
N MET A 1 -16.72 4.01 8.32
CA MET A 1 -17.09 4.42 6.95
C MET A 1 -15.88 5.12 6.36
N PHE A 2 -15.27 4.57 5.32
CA PHE A 2 -14.02 5.09 4.73
C PHE A 2 -14.35 6.32 3.88
N ASN A 3 -13.79 7.48 4.23
CA ASN A 3 -14.06 8.73 3.52
C ASN A 3 -12.87 9.07 2.60
N LEU A 4 -13.10 9.11 1.28
CA LEU A 4 -12.09 9.45 0.27
C LEU A 4 -11.60 10.90 0.40
N ALA A 5 -12.41 11.79 1.00
CA ALA A 5 -12.08 13.19 1.20
C ALA A 5 -10.94 13.43 2.22
N ASP A 6 -10.69 12.48 3.13
CA ASP A 6 -9.60 12.57 4.11
C ASP A 6 -8.27 12.02 3.55
N TYR A 7 -8.18 11.81 2.24
CA TYR A 7 -6.96 11.37 1.59
C TYR A 7 -6.24 12.56 0.97
N GLU A 8 -5.19 13.00 1.64
CA GLU A 8 -4.24 13.94 1.07
C GLU A 8 -3.56 13.26 -0.14
N THR A 9 -3.85 13.78 -1.33
CA THR A 9 -3.28 13.26 -2.58
C THR A 9 -1.76 13.46 -2.60
N VAL A 10 -1.06 12.70 -3.44
CA VAL A 10 0.37 12.94 -3.67
C VAL A 10 0.58 14.37 -4.18
N GLU A 11 -0.32 14.85 -5.03
CA GLU A 11 -0.35 16.22 -5.56
C GLU A 11 -0.41 17.28 -4.45
N SER A 12 -1.34 17.18 -3.50
CA SER A 12 -1.43 18.15 -2.40
C SER A 12 -0.17 18.17 -1.51
N ARG A 13 0.49 17.02 -1.36
CA ARG A 13 1.79 16.94 -0.66
C ARG A 13 2.92 17.54 -1.47
N LEU A 14 2.89 17.38 -2.79
CA LEU A 14 3.85 17.97 -3.71
C LEU A 14 3.73 19.50 -3.71
N GLU A 15 2.51 20.05 -3.71
CA GLU A 15 2.28 21.51 -3.60
C GLU A 15 2.90 22.10 -2.32
N LYS A 16 2.73 21.42 -1.19
CA LYS A 16 3.36 21.82 0.08
C LYS A 16 4.88 21.74 0.01
N TRP A 17 5.41 20.67 -0.60
CA TRP A 17 6.83 20.52 -0.84
C TRP A 17 7.41 21.68 -1.65
N TRP A 18 6.77 22.05 -2.76
CA TRP A 18 7.22 23.17 -3.60
C TRP A 18 7.09 24.53 -2.91
N LYS A 19 6.12 24.68 -1.99
CA LYS A 19 5.98 25.91 -1.20
C LYS A 19 7.11 26.07 -0.18
N ASP A 20 7.51 24.98 0.45
CA ASP A 20 8.58 24.99 1.46
C ASP A 20 9.98 24.96 0.82
N TYR A 21 10.09 24.32 -0.34
CA TYR A 21 11.33 24.15 -1.12
C TYR A 21 11.09 24.52 -2.61
N PRO A 22 11.05 25.83 -2.95
CA PRO A 22 10.80 26.28 -4.31
C PRO A 22 11.91 25.88 -5.29
N ASP A 23 13.16 25.78 -4.81
CA ASP A 23 14.31 25.29 -5.57
C ASP A 23 14.52 23.77 -5.43
N GLY A 24 13.51 23.07 -4.93
CA GLY A 24 13.56 21.62 -4.76
C GLY A 24 13.70 20.88 -6.10
N ARG A 25 14.06 19.61 -6.03
CA ARG A 25 14.06 18.73 -7.20
C ARG A 25 13.55 17.35 -6.83
N VAL A 26 12.74 16.78 -7.71
CA VAL A 26 12.34 15.36 -7.63
C VAL A 26 13.01 14.65 -8.79
N ALA A 27 13.82 13.63 -8.49
CA ALA A 27 14.42 12.77 -9.49
C ALA A 27 13.85 11.36 -9.34
N THR A 28 13.30 10.80 -10.41
CA THR A 28 12.79 9.43 -10.44
C THR A 28 13.67 8.58 -11.35
N LYS A 29 13.87 7.32 -10.97
CA LYS A 29 14.65 6.37 -11.74
C LYS A 29 14.00 5.00 -11.69
N ILE A 30 13.95 4.35 -12.85
CA ILE A 30 13.53 2.95 -12.95
C ILE A 30 14.72 2.09 -12.53
N GLU A 31 14.59 1.36 -11.42
CA GLU A 31 15.59 0.39 -10.97
C GLU A 31 15.40 -0.95 -11.68
N GLN A 32 14.15 -1.33 -11.94
CA GLN A 32 13.83 -2.58 -12.64
C GLN A 32 12.55 -2.43 -13.45
N ALA A 33 12.60 -2.88 -14.70
CA ALA A 33 11.45 -3.03 -15.56
C ALA A 33 11.42 -4.47 -16.08
N SER A 34 10.35 -5.20 -15.80
CA SER A 34 10.06 -6.52 -16.37
C SER A 34 8.60 -6.60 -16.81
N ASP A 35 8.26 -7.65 -17.56
CA ASP A 35 6.89 -7.91 -18.02
C ASP A 35 5.90 -8.18 -16.87
N THR A 36 6.41 -8.40 -15.65
CA THR A 36 5.62 -8.74 -14.46
C THR A 36 5.64 -7.65 -13.38
N ARG A 37 6.66 -6.77 -13.37
CA ARG A 37 6.84 -5.79 -12.29
C ARG A 37 7.70 -4.61 -12.73
N TYR A 38 7.34 -3.44 -12.20
CA TYR A 38 8.19 -2.26 -12.18
C TYR A 38 8.67 -1.94 -10.77
N ILE A 39 9.92 -1.50 -10.65
CA ILE A 39 10.51 -0.95 -9.44
C ILE A 39 11.06 0.42 -9.78
N VAL A 40 10.54 1.43 -9.09
CA VAL A 40 10.92 2.84 -9.27
C VAL A 40 11.45 3.39 -7.95
N SER A 41 12.59 4.06 -8.02
CA SER A 41 13.16 4.87 -6.95
C SER A 41 12.86 6.35 -7.21
N ALA A 42 12.54 7.08 -6.16
CA ALA A 42 12.34 8.53 -6.18
C ALA A 42 13.25 9.18 -5.13
N GLU A 43 13.92 10.25 -5.51
CA GLU A 43 14.85 11.01 -4.71
C GLU A 43 14.39 12.47 -4.64
N LEU A 44 14.31 13.01 -3.43
CA LEU A 44 13.93 14.39 -3.18
C LEU A 44 15.17 15.21 -2.79
N TYR A 45 15.27 16.41 -3.33
CA TYR A 45 16.29 17.40 -3.02
C TYR A 45 15.62 18.68 -2.57
N LYS A 46 16.13 19.31 -1.51
CA LYS A 46 15.58 20.57 -0.98
C LYS A 46 16.02 21.78 -1.80
N THR A 47 17.22 21.71 -2.37
CA THR A 47 17.78 22.71 -3.26
C THR A 47 18.49 22.05 -4.45
N GLU A 48 18.56 22.73 -5.59
CA GLU A 48 19.30 22.26 -6.77
C GLU A 48 20.79 22.01 -6.48
N ALA A 49 21.36 22.73 -5.51
CA ALA A 49 22.76 22.61 -5.11
C ALA A 49 23.06 21.41 -4.20
N ASP A 50 22.04 20.71 -3.68
CA ASP A 50 22.26 19.58 -2.78
C ASP A 50 22.83 18.37 -3.54
N ALA A 51 24.07 18.01 -3.22
CA ALA A 51 24.73 16.83 -3.80
C ALA A 51 24.11 15.49 -3.33
N LYS A 52 23.29 15.50 -2.27
CA LYS A 52 22.67 14.31 -1.68
C LYS A 52 21.17 14.49 -1.54
N PRO A 53 20.36 13.46 -1.83
CA PRO A 53 18.93 13.54 -1.62
C PRO A 53 18.60 13.63 -0.12
N CYS A 54 17.62 14.46 0.22
CA CYS A 54 17.14 14.60 1.59
C CYS A 54 16.24 13.44 2.02
N ALA A 55 15.55 12.82 1.07
CA ALA A 55 14.69 11.68 1.29
C ALA A 55 14.58 10.84 0.02
N THR A 56 14.39 9.55 0.19
CA THR A 56 14.21 8.60 -0.91
C THR A 56 12.93 7.79 -0.71
N GLY A 57 12.37 7.26 -1.80
CA GLY A 57 11.19 6.39 -1.78
C GLY A 57 11.34 5.30 -2.82
N LEU A 58 11.05 4.05 -2.43
CA LEU A 58 11.05 2.91 -3.34
C LEU A 58 9.63 2.33 -3.44
N ALA A 59 9.15 2.16 -4.65
CA ALA A 59 7.88 1.50 -4.94
C ALA A 59 8.09 0.30 -5.86
N SER A 60 7.25 -0.72 -5.68
CA SER A 60 7.17 -1.86 -6.57
C SER A 60 5.71 -2.08 -6.95
N GLU A 61 5.41 -2.11 -8.25
CA GLU A 61 4.08 -2.37 -8.76
C GLU A 61 4.11 -3.61 -9.65
N SER A 62 3.18 -4.54 -9.43
CA SER A 62 3.06 -5.74 -10.26
C SER A 62 2.09 -5.47 -11.40
N ILE A 63 2.46 -5.85 -12.62
CA ILE A 63 1.61 -5.73 -13.81
C ILE A 63 0.51 -6.79 -13.69
N SER A 64 -0.74 -6.37 -13.85
CA SER A 64 -1.91 -7.27 -13.81
C SER A 64 -2.71 -7.17 -15.09
N ASP A 65 -3.18 -8.29 -15.61
CA ASP A 65 -3.95 -8.35 -16.87
C ASP A 65 -5.33 -7.67 -16.79
N ARG A 66 -5.77 -7.30 -15.58
CA ARG A 66 -7.05 -6.62 -15.33
C ARG A 66 -6.84 -5.43 -14.40
N GLY A 67 -7.55 -4.33 -14.68
CA GLY A 67 -7.57 -3.12 -13.85
C GLY A 67 -6.60 -2.02 -14.32
N VAL A 68 -6.48 -0.96 -13.52
CA VAL A 68 -5.65 0.23 -13.79
C VAL A 68 -4.15 -0.06 -13.97
N ASN A 69 -3.67 -1.19 -13.44
CA ASN A 69 -2.28 -1.62 -13.60
C ASN A 69 -2.02 -2.38 -14.92
N SER A 70 -3.03 -2.62 -15.75
CA SER A 70 -2.84 -3.30 -17.04
C SER A 70 -2.13 -2.41 -18.07
N THR A 71 -2.39 -1.10 -18.04
CA THR A 71 -1.79 -0.13 -18.97
C THR A 71 -0.94 0.94 -18.29
N SER A 72 -1.13 1.16 -16.98
CA SER A 72 -0.54 2.30 -16.26
C SER A 72 0.25 1.87 -15.02
N ALA A 73 0.74 0.63 -14.97
CA ALA A 73 1.54 0.15 -13.84
C ALA A 73 2.81 0.98 -13.60
N LEU A 74 3.49 1.46 -14.65
CA LEU A 74 4.69 2.30 -14.51
C LEU A 74 4.37 3.65 -13.87
N GLU A 75 3.38 4.37 -14.40
CA GLU A 75 2.92 5.68 -13.89
C GLU A 75 2.44 5.60 -12.43
N ASN A 76 1.73 4.52 -12.10
CA ASN A 76 1.28 4.24 -10.74
C ASN A 76 2.46 3.94 -9.82
N CYS A 77 3.49 3.24 -10.31
CA CYS A 77 4.71 2.95 -9.56
C CYS A 77 5.49 4.24 -9.30
N GLU A 78 5.64 5.12 -10.29
CA GLU A 78 6.32 6.41 -10.14
C GLU A 78 5.61 7.30 -9.12
N THR A 79 4.29 7.46 -9.25
CA THR A 79 3.48 8.24 -8.29
C THR A 79 3.59 7.68 -6.86
N SER A 80 3.64 6.35 -6.74
CA SER A 80 3.84 5.67 -5.45
C SER A 80 5.23 5.90 -4.86
N ALA A 81 6.27 5.92 -5.69
CA ALA A 81 7.65 6.19 -5.27
C ALA A 81 7.79 7.63 -4.74
N ILE A 82 7.24 8.60 -5.47
CA ILE A 82 7.20 10.02 -5.06
C ILE A 82 6.44 10.16 -3.74
N GLY A 83 5.26 9.56 -3.64
CA GLY A 83 4.44 9.60 -2.42
C GLY A 83 5.16 9.03 -1.17
N ARG A 84 6.02 8.03 -1.36
CA ARG A 84 6.87 7.46 -0.29
C ARG A 84 8.05 8.36 0.05
N ALA A 85 8.69 8.96 -0.95
CA ALA A 85 9.78 9.90 -0.73
C ALA A 85 9.29 11.14 0.06
N LEU A 86 8.13 11.69 -0.31
CA LEU A 86 7.50 12.82 0.39
C LEU A 86 7.14 12.46 1.84
N ALA A 87 6.62 11.25 2.07
CA ALA A 87 6.34 10.77 3.43
C ALA A 87 7.63 10.63 4.26
N ASN A 88 8.73 10.18 3.64
CA ASN A 88 10.04 10.12 4.29
C ASN A 88 10.61 11.52 4.58
N ALA A 89 10.33 12.51 3.74
CA ALA A 89 10.72 13.91 3.94
C ALA A 89 9.91 14.66 5.01
N GLY A 90 8.90 14.02 5.61
CA GLY A 90 8.05 14.62 6.66
C GLY A 90 6.67 15.08 6.19
N TYR A 91 6.37 14.98 4.89
CA TYR A 91 5.06 15.27 4.30
C TYR A 91 4.18 14.03 4.30
N ALA A 92 4.21 13.27 5.39
CA ALA A 92 3.29 12.14 5.56
C ALA A 92 1.89 12.68 5.84
N ALA A 93 0.88 12.13 5.17
CA ALA A 93 -0.50 12.38 5.56
C ALA A 93 -0.66 12.02 7.05
N LYS A 94 -1.08 12.99 7.88
CA LYS A 94 -1.22 12.83 9.34
C LYS A 94 -1.90 11.49 9.64
N GLY A 95 -1.17 10.57 10.29
CA GLY A 95 -1.70 9.26 10.72
C GLY A 95 -1.74 8.14 9.68
N LYS A 96 -1.18 8.29 8.47
CA LYS A 96 -1.20 7.24 7.42
C LYS A 96 0.20 6.77 6.99
N ARG A 97 1.16 6.74 7.91
CA ARG A 97 2.44 6.03 7.69
C ARG A 97 2.24 4.54 7.99
N ALA A 98 1.33 3.88 7.27
CA ALA A 98 1.09 2.45 7.45
C ALA A 98 2.26 1.67 6.83
N SER A 99 3.01 0.93 7.65
CA SER A 99 3.70 -0.27 7.17
C SER A 99 2.63 -1.28 6.71
N ARG A 100 2.85 -1.88 5.55
CA ARG A 100 1.84 -2.68 4.83
C ARG A 100 1.83 -4.16 5.23
N GLU A 101 2.55 -4.59 6.26
CA GLU A 101 2.24 -5.87 6.94
C GLU A 101 0.95 -5.72 7.77
N GLU A 102 0.66 -4.52 8.31
CA GLU A 102 -0.43 -4.26 9.28
C GLU A 102 -1.82 -3.99 8.68
N MET A 103 -1.94 -3.73 7.37
CA MET A 103 -3.24 -3.41 6.73
C MET A 103 -3.72 -4.47 5.72
N SER A 104 -2.88 -5.44 5.32
CA SER A 104 -3.24 -6.48 4.34
C SER A 104 -3.49 -7.88 4.90
N LYS A 105 -3.56 -8.09 6.24
CA LYS A 105 -4.34 -9.22 6.80
C LYS A 105 -5.86 -8.92 6.81
N VAL A 106 -6.29 -7.73 6.41
CA VAL A 106 -7.70 -7.31 6.43
C VAL A 106 -8.27 -7.33 5.01
N GLU A 107 -8.43 -8.53 4.45
CA GLU A 107 -9.48 -8.71 3.44
C GLU A 107 -10.81 -8.45 4.14
N GLN A 108 -11.51 -7.39 3.76
CA GLN A 108 -12.89 -7.18 4.20
C GLN A 108 -13.74 -8.30 3.61
N PHE A 109 -14.03 -9.33 4.41
CA PHE A 109 -14.94 -10.40 4.08
C PHE A 109 -16.29 -9.81 3.64
N LYS A 110 -16.68 -10.05 2.37
CA LYS A 110 -18.01 -9.74 1.87
C LYS A 110 -18.85 -11.02 1.89
N PRO A 111 -19.97 -11.06 2.62
CA PRO A 111 -20.85 -12.23 2.63
C PRO A 111 -21.38 -12.51 1.22
N LYS A 112 -21.33 -13.77 0.79
CA LYS A 112 -21.71 -14.18 -0.57
C LYS A 112 -23.21 -14.42 -0.72
N TYR A 113 -23.87 -14.93 0.32
CA TYR A 113 -25.27 -15.35 0.22
C TYR A 113 -26.21 -14.55 1.13
N GLY A 114 -25.68 -13.77 2.07
CA GLY A 114 -26.47 -12.90 2.95
C GLY A 114 -26.56 -11.45 2.47
N ARG A 115 -27.75 -10.85 2.49
CA ARG A 115 -27.88 -9.38 2.38
C ARG A 115 -27.12 -8.72 3.55
N PRO A 116 -26.43 -7.59 3.34
CA PRO A 116 -25.74 -6.89 4.43
C PRO A 116 -26.67 -6.66 5.63
N GLY A 117 -26.30 -7.14 6.81
CA GLY A 117 -27.11 -7.05 8.04
C GLY A 117 -28.10 -8.19 8.30
N SER A 118 -28.18 -9.20 7.43
CA SER A 118 -28.99 -10.40 7.66
C SER A 118 -28.30 -11.40 8.61
N LYS A 119 -29.08 -12.28 9.25
CA LYS A 119 -28.56 -13.35 10.12
C LYS A 119 -27.60 -14.28 9.37
N SER A 120 -27.84 -14.53 8.09
CA SER A 120 -26.95 -15.33 7.23
C SER A 120 -25.61 -14.65 6.97
N ALA A 121 -25.59 -13.33 6.74
CA ALA A 121 -24.34 -12.58 6.62
C ALA A 121 -23.50 -12.61 7.92
N ALA A 122 -24.15 -12.55 9.08
CA ALA A 122 -23.48 -12.66 10.37
C ALA A 122 -22.89 -14.07 10.61
N MET A 123 -23.62 -15.12 10.23
CA MET A 123 -23.16 -16.51 10.31
C MET A 123 -21.94 -16.75 9.40
N GLU A 124 -21.97 -16.23 8.17
CA GLU A 124 -20.84 -16.34 7.23
C GLU A 124 -19.59 -15.62 7.74
N MET A 125 -19.76 -14.43 8.33
CA MET A 125 -18.66 -13.69 8.93
C MET A 125 -18.06 -14.43 10.14
N ALA A 126 -18.92 -15.03 10.98
CA ALA A 126 -18.47 -15.84 12.11
C ALA A 126 -17.70 -17.09 11.65
N LEU A 127 -18.20 -17.79 10.62
CA LEU A 127 -17.54 -18.97 10.06
C LEU A 127 -16.16 -18.62 9.49
N HIS A 128 -16.06 -17.51 8.75
CA HIS A 128 -14.79 -17.02 8.21
C HIS A 128 -13.78 -16.71 9.33
N ILE A 129 -14.22 -16.08 10.42
CA ILE A 129 -13.36 -15.80 11.58
C ILE A 129 -12.81 -17.10 12.18
N VAL A 130 -13.66 -18.12 12.36
CA VAL A 130 -13.25 -19.42 12.90
C VAL A 130 -12.26 -20.13 11.96
N ASP A 131 -12.51 -20.14 10.66
CA ASP A 131 -11.60 -20.73 9.67
C ASP A 131 -10.23 -20.03 9.66
N THR A 132 -10.21 -18.70 9.81
CA THR A 132 -8.95 -17.95 9.90
C THR A 132 -8.18 -18.24 11.19
N GLN A 133 -8.88 -18.38 12.33
CA GLN A 133 -8.25 -18.74 13.60
C GLN A 133 -7.73 -20.18 13.61
N SER A 134 -8.38 -21.09 12.89
CA SER A 134 -7.98 -22.50 12.79
C SER A 134 -6.69 -22.67 11.97
N LYS A 135 -6.49 -21.85 10.94
CA LYS A 135 -5.28 -21.89 10.08
C LYS A 135 -4.04 -21.31 10.75
N ASP A 136 -4.19 -20.32 11.64
CA ASP A 136 -3.08 -19.77 12.43
C ASP A 136 -2.63 -20.74 13.56
N ASN A 137 -3.40 -21.81 13.84
CA ASN A 137 -3.15 -22.79 14.90
C ASN A 137 -2.77 -24.18 14.35
N SER A 138 -1.90 -24.25 13.33
CA SER A 138 -1.28 -25.51 12.92
C SER A 138 -0.26 -25.99 13.96
N ASN A 139 -0.75 -26.39 15.13
CA ASN A 139 -0.11 -27.41 15.95
C ASN A 139 -1.04 -28.62 15.86
N GLU A 140 -0.79 -29.48 14.86
CA GLU A 140 -1.58 -30.69 14.65
C GLU A 140 -1.55 -31.55 15.92
N PRO A 141 -2.70 -31.93 16.50
CA PRO A 141 -2.70 -32.92 17.56
C PRO A 141 -2.33 -34.28 16.96
N VAL A 142 -1.19 -34.81 17.40
CA VAL A 142 -0.72 -36.15 17.06
C VAL A 142 -1.84 -37.16 17.36
N PRO A 143 -2.22 -38.04 16.42
CA PRO A 143 -3.27 -39.01 16.68
C PRO A 143 -2.82 -39.96 17.80
N VAL A 144 -3.63 -40.05 18.86
CA VAL A 144 -3.41 -41.01 19.95
C VAL A 144 -3.61 -42.41 19.38
N VAL A 145 -2.50 -43.13 19.21
CA VAL A 145 -2.51 -44.56 18.90
C VAL A 145 -2.89 -45.29 20.18
N TRP A 146 -4.04 -45.96 20.16
CA TRP A 146 -4.43 -46.88 21.22
C TRP A 146 -3.73 -48.22 20.96
N SER A 147 -2.84 -48.60 21.89
CA SER A 147 -2.26 -49.94 22.00
C SER A 147 -3.15 -50.85 22.83
#